data_AF-A0AB39SBP0-F1
#
_entry.id   AF-A0AB39SBP0-F1
#
_cell.length_a   1.000
_cell.length_b   1.000
_cell.length_c   1.000
_cell.angle_alpha   90.00
_cell.angle_beta   90.00
_cell.angle_gamma   90.00
#
_symmetry.space_group_name_H-M   'P 1'
#
loop_
_entity.id
_entity.type
_entity.pdbx_description
1 polymer ?
#
loop_
_entity_poly.entity_id
_entity_poly.type
_entity_poly.pdbx_seq_one_letter_code
_entity_poly.pdbx_strand_id
1 'polypeptide(L)' 'MGRLDALGLISPVESTVPFQGDVRQWVDQLVSLVRDYGMNGFVYWPDADHLRRLTLFALEVVPGVRAALGG' A
#
# COMPACT_ATOMS: atom_id res chain seq x y z
N MET A 1 2.65 -1.12 19.55
CA MET A 1 2.47 -0.15 18.45
C MET A 1 3.52 -0.46 17.39
N GLY A 2 3.17 -1.19 16.34
CA GLY A 2 4.13 -1.66 15.32
C GLY A 2 4.14 -0.73 14.11
N ARG A 3 5.32 -0.32 13.66
CA ARG A 3 5.51 0.44 12.41
C ARG A 3 6.09 -0.51 11.37
N LEU A 4 5.50 -0.55 10.17
CA LEU A 4 6.08 -1.22 9.01
C LEU A 4 6.62 -0.22 8.01
N ASP A 5 7.85 -0.47 7.58
CA ASP A 5 8.46 0.20 6.44
C ASP A 5 8.12 -0.59 5.18
N ALA A 6 7.20 -0.07 4.35
CA ALA A 6 6.78 -0.70 3.11
C ALA A 6 7.72 -0.26 1.97
N LEU A 7 8.86 -0.95 1.87
CA LEU A 7 9.79 -0.84 0.74
C LEU A 7 9.12 -1.45 -0.49
N GLY A 8 8.48 -0.61 -1.31
CA GLY A 8 7.41 -1.09 -2.17
C GLY A 8 7.40 -0.51 -3.57
N LEU A 9 7.07 -1.38 -4.53
CA LEU A 9 7.01 -1.07 -5.95
C LEU A 9 5.58 -1.29 -6.45
N ILE A 10 4.87 -0.17 -6.69
CA ILE A 10 3.56 -0.21 -7.35
C ILE A 10 3.80 -0.40 -8.84
N SER A 11 3.19 -1.42 -9.42
CA SER A 11 3.35 -1.78 -10.83
C SER A 11 2.06 -2.31 -11.43
N PRO A 12 1.87 -2.24 -12.76
CA PRO A 12 0.64 -2.70 -13.40
C PRO A 12 0.48 -4.23 -13.43
N VAL A 13 1.40 -4.98 -12.82
CA VAL A 13 1.44 -6.44 -12.84
C VAL A 13 1.39 -6.95 -11.41
N GLU A 14 0.63 -8.01 -11.19
CA GLU A 14 0.58 -8.69 -9.89
C GLU A 14 1.96 -9.24 -9.50
N SER A 15 2.26 -9.24 -8.21
CA SER A 15 3.47 -9.84 -7.64
C SER A 15 3.14 -10.75 -6.47
N THR A 16 4.02 -11.72 -6.23
CA THR A 16 4.01 -12.58 -5.06
C THR A 16 4.87 -12.02 -3.93
N VAL A 17 5.61 -10.93 -4.18
CA VAL A 17 6.46 -10.28 -3.18
C VAL A 17 5.63 -9.24 -2.41
N PRO A 18 5.67 -9.24 -1.06
CA PRO A 18 4.96 -8.25 -0.26
C PRO A 18 5.30 -6.81 -0.67
N PHE A 19 4.29 -5.95 -0.71
CA PHE A 19 4.39 -4.55 -1.13
C PHE A 19 4.98 -4.35 -2.53
N GLN A 20 4.88 -5.36 -3.39
CA GLN A 20 5.09 -5.24 -4.82
C GLN A 20 3.83 -5.68 -5.53
N GLY A 21 3.49 -5.03 -6.64
CA GLY A 21 2.36 -5.40 -7.47
C GLY A 21 1.39 -4.25 -7.71
N ASP A 22 0.18 -4.61 -8.14
CA ASP A 22 -0.82 -3.63 -8.54
C ASP A 22 -1.51 -2.93 -7.36
N VAL A 23 -2.27 -1.89 -7.67
CA VAL A 23 -3.01 -1.08 -6.69
C VAL A 23 -3.95 -1.93 -5.84
N ARG A 24 -4.59 -2.96 -6.43
CA ARG A 24 -5.55 -3.81 -5.71
C ARG A 24 -4.83 -4.68 -4.68
N GLN A 25 -3.72 -5.31 -5.07
CA GLN A 25 -2.89 -6.07 -4.15
C GLN A 25 -2.37 -5.20 -3.00
N TRP A 26 -1.98 -3.96 -3.29
CA TRP A 26 -1.59 -3.00 -2.27
C TRP A 26 -2.72 -2.67 -1.29
N VAL A 27 -3.92 -2.41 -1.80
CA VAL A 27 -5.11 -2.16 -0.96
C VAL A 27 -5.41 -3.37 -0.08
N ASP A 28 -5.45 -4.57 -0.65
CA ASP A 28 -5.77 -5.81 0.08
C ASP A 28 -4.76 -6.09 1.19
N GLN A 29 -3.47 -5.93 0.90
CA GLN A 29 -2.39 -6.11 1.89
C GLN A 29 -2.51 -5.10 3.03
N LEU A 30 -2.71 -3.81 2.74
CA LEU A 30 -2.84 -2.78 3.76
C LEU A 30 -4.09 -2.98 4.62
N VAL A 31 -5.21 -3.37 4.01
CA VAL A 31 -6.46 -3.66 4.74
C VAL A 31 -6.29 -4.84 5.69
N SER A 32 -5.64 -5.93 5.24
CA SER A 32 -5.32 -7.07 6.11
C SER A 32 -4.43 -6.65 7.29
N LEU A 33 -3.40 -5.83 7.05
CA LEU A 33 -2.53 -5.31 8.12
C LEU A 33 -3.29 -4.48 9.16
N VAL A 34 -4.23 -3.66 8.73
CA VAL A 34 -5.09 -2.87 9.64
C VAL A 34 -6.04 -3.78 10.42
N ARG A 35 -6.74 -4.70 9.75
CA ARG A 35 -7.80 -5.51 10.35
C ARG A 35 -7.26 -6.65 11.22
N ASP A 36 -6.28 -7.37 10.70
CA ASP A 36 -5.81 -8.62 11.30
C ASP A 36 -4.71 -8.36 12.33
N TYR A 37 -3.93 -7.29 12.13
CA TYR A 37 -2.75 -6.98 12.95
C TYR A 37 -2.84 -5.62 13.67
N GLY A 38 -3.92 -4.86 13.49
CA GLY A 38 -4.15 -3.58 14.17
C GLY A 38 -3.17 -2.47 13.78
N MET A 39 -2.54 -2.56 12.60
CA MET A 39 -1.62 -1.53 12.13
C MET A 39 -2.35 -0.25 11.78
N ASN A 40 -1.76 0.88 12.17
CA ASN A 40 -2.37 2.21 12.01
C ASN A 40 -1.42 3.23 11.36
N GLY A 41 -0.21 2.81 10.98
CA GLY A 41 0.78 3.68 10.36
C GLY A 41 1.68 2.90 9.40
N PHE A 42 1.84 3.45 8.20
CA PHE A 42 2.65 2.87 7.14
C PHE A 42 3.60 3.94 6.59
N VAL A 43 4.87 3.58 6.42
CA VAL A 43 5.84 4.44 5.73
C VAL A 43 6.01 3.89 4.31
N TYR A 44 5.60 4.68 3.32
CA TYR A 44 5.82 4.35 1.92
C TYR A 44 7.17 4.91 1.46
N TRP A 45 8.05 4.03 0.99
CA TRP A 45 9.35 4.43 0.44
C TRP A 45 9.50 3.89 -0.99
N PRO A 46 9.36 4.73 -2.02
CA PRO A 46 9.46 4.29 -3.41
C PRO A 46 10.91 4.01 -3.82
N ASP A 47 11.12 2.90 -4.52
CA ASP A 47 12.44 2.45 -4.97
C ASP A 47 12.98 3.20 -6.22
N ALA A 48 12.09 3.68 -7.10
CA ALA A 48 12.41 4.46 -8.31
C ALA A 48 11.17 5.25 -8.83
N ASP A 49 11.36 6.24 -9.71
CA ASP A 49 10.29 7.11 -10.26
C ASP A 49 9.37 7.70 -9.17
N HIS A 50 10.00 8.30 -8.15
CA HIS A 50 9.40 8.59 -6.83
C HIS A 50 8.12 9.41 -6.94
N LEU A 51 8.09 10.43 -7.80
CA LEU A 51 6.92 11.29 -7.98
C LEU A 51 5.74 10.51 -8.55
N ARG A 52 5.94 9.77 -9.65
CA ARG A 52 4.86 8.98 -10.27
C ARG A 52 4.30 7.95 -9.30
N ARG A 53 5.17 7.22 -8.59
CA ARG A 53 4.70 6.17 -7.67
C ARG A 53 4.07 6.74 -6.40
N LEU A 54 4.59 7.86 -5.88
CA LEU A 54 3.95 8.59 -4.78
C LEU A 54 2.56 9.10 -5.18
N THR A 55 2.40 9.61 -6.41
CA THR A 55 1.10 10.04 -6.93
C THR A 55 0.12 8.87 -7.00
N LEU A 56 0.53 7.71 -7.54
CA LEU A 56 -0.32 6.51 -7.58
C LEU A 56 -0.70 6.05 -6.16
N PHE A 57 0.26 6.01 -5.24
CA PHE A 57 -0.02 5.64 -3.86
C PHE A 57 -1.03 6.59 -3.21
N ALA A 58 -0.83 7.90 -3.33
CA ALA A 58 -1.66 8.91 -2.70
C ALA A 58 -3.06 9.01 -3.33
N LEU A 59 -3.18 8.84 -4.64
CA LEU A 59 -4.43 9.05 -5.37
C LEU A 59 -5.24 7.77 -5.60
N GLU A 60 -4.62 6.59 -5.59
CA GLU A 60 -5.32 5.33 -5.85
C GLU A 60 -5.32 4.40 -4.64
N VAL A 61 -4.14 4.13 -4.07
CA VAL A 61 -4.00 3.18 -2.95
C VAL A 61 -4.67 3.72 -1.68
N VAL A 62 -4.35 4.95 -1.26
CA VAL A 62 -4.88 5.53 -0.01
C VAL A 62 -6.41 5.63 -0.03
N PRO A 63 -7.08 6.15 -1.09
CA PRO A 63 -8.53 6.17 -1.15
C PRO A 63 -9.13 4.75 -1.21
N GLY A 64 -8.50 3.81 -1.92
CA GLY A 64 -8.93 2.41 -1.97
C GLY A 64 -8.95 1.74 -0.60
N VAL A 65 -7.88 1.94 0.19
CA VAL A 65 -7.81 1.42 1.57
C VAL A 65 -8.89 2.05 2.45
N ARG A 66 -9.09 3.37 2.38
CA ARG A 66 -10.14 4.05 3.17
C ARG A 66 -11.53 3.52 2.85
N ALA A 67 -11.85 3.37 1.56
CA ALA A 67 -13.12 2.83 1.11
C ALA A 67 -13.34 1.40 1.63
N ALA A 68 -12.32 0.55 1.59
CA ALA A 68 -12.38 -0.83 2.08
C ALA A 68 -12.52 -0.93 3.61
N LEU A 69 -12.03 0.06 4.36
CA LEU A 69 -12.16 0.13 5.81
C LEU A 69 -13.47 0.75 6.30
N GLY A 70 -14.31 1.26 5.40
CA GLY A 70 -15.64 1.80 5.73
C GLY A 70 -15.74 3.32 5.82
N GLY A 71 -14.70 4.06 5.42
CA GLY A 71 -14.71 5.53 5.36
C GLY A 71 -14.43 6.20 6.70
#